data_AF-A0A813GQU2-F1
#
_entry.id   AF-A0A813GQU2-F1
#
_cell.length_a   1.000
_cell.length_b   1.000
_cell.length_c   1.000
_cell.angle_alpha   90.00
_cell.angle_beta   90.00
_cell.angle_gamma   90.00
#
_symmetry.space_group_name_H-M   'P 1'
#
loop_
_entity.id
_entity.type
_entity.pdbx_description
1 polymer ?
#
loop_
_entity_poly.entity_id
_entity_poly.type
_entity_poly.pdbx_seq_one_letter_code
_entity_poly.pdbx_strand_id
1 'polypeptide(L)'
;MDEQPGCCIEEGGNESDNSKCAKTDSAAEELSLNPWFPCPGCDRTVTSLVRSGHPHPGKHHYYSYTHCCLTCESGSADPKHSEDQWACAGVPTSMFRQAKLSGSAIQSHYLLHDPGPEAAGGVPLPAVLFLHGANTYLYPETLWWDLRGLLEQNKVAHDEFFIVAPFGAIGEPVARASTWTKANRFKLDVPYVDSFDVDATWETFLRALEALGSRVDLSRLHVMGFSMGGQAVWSLALRYGSQLASAVPMAACCKWPEDAWASQDRIIEEVRRLPVWSYCGEQDTRTVSWRDFGWLADRRGLQTKSSESLTSHTELGIDSVIHDWGPDLSLTLVRGTRSCHCIWDMVFHNEEFFGLFRRLQMVRCDTPMESVEDGLTPFPASCEGRQKRQKQKWAGALVLVFGWSKLHVLHVPCLLCGKCCALPLNVECAQQTDQSSSESRLWTT
;
A
#
# COMPACT_ATOMS: atom_id res chain seq x y z
N MET A 1 -1.53 79.03 40.27
CA MET A 1 -2.91 79.30 39.86
C MET A 1 -3.47 77.99 39.32
N ASP A 2 -3.43 76.93 40.12
CA ASP A 2 -4.34 76.65 41.26
C ASP A 2 -5.75 76.34 40.75
N GLU A 3 -6.11 75.05 40.78
CA GLU A 3 -7.21 74.54 41.60
C GLU A 3 -7.41 73.03 41.34
N GLN A 4 -7.08 72.23 42.36
CA GLN A 4 -7.82 71.02 42.77
C GLN A 4 -8.85 71.48 43.83
N PRO A 5 -9.98 70.78 44.12
CA PRO A 5 -9.94 69.44 44.73
C PRO A 5 -11.18 68.49 44.58
N GLY A 6 -11.00 67.24 45.02
CA GLY A 6 -12.06 66.27 45.41
C GLY A 6 -11.68 64.81 45.10
N CYS A 7 -11.06 64.01 46.02
CA CYS A 7 -11.68 63.15 47.08
C CYS A 7 -12.87 62.30 46.56
N CYS A 8 -12.96 60.96 46.65
CA CYS A 8 -12.51 60.01 47.67
C CYS A 8 -12.28 58.57 47.11
N ILE A 9 -11.59 57.79 47.95
CA ILE A 9 -11.20 56.38 47.94
C ILE A 9 -12.42 55.43 48.06
N GLU A 10 -12.40 54.28 47.37
CA GLU A 10 -12.74 52.95 47.94
C GLU A 10 -11.98 51.85 47.16
N GLU A 11 -11.05 51.18 47.86
CA GLU A 11 -10.40 49.94 47.44
C GLU A 11 -11.31 48.76 47.81
N GLY A 12 -11.69 47.96 46.82
CA GLY A 12 -12.44 46.72 46.99
C GLY A 12 -11.78 45.60 46.22
N GLY A 13 -10.92 44.84 46.90
CA GLY A 13 -10.33 43.61 46.37
C GLY A 13 -11.37 42.52 46.20
N ASN A 14 -11.35 41.86 45.03
CA ASN A 14 -12.06 40.62 44.78
C ASN A 14 -11.08 39.67 44.09
N GLU A 15 -10.35 38.87 44.88
CA GLU A 15 -9.72 37.63 44.44
C GLU A 15 -10.83 36.62 44.13
N SER A 16 -11.28 36.58 42.88
CA SER A 16 -12.13 35.50 42.37
C SER A 16 -11.29 34.32 41.91
N ASP A 17 -11.14 33.36 42.81
CA ASP A 17 -11.13 31.91 42.64
C ASP A 17 -11.06 31.40 41.17
N ASN A 18 -9.84 31.24 40.66
CA ASN A 18 -9.54 30.80 39.30
C ASN A 18 -9.11 29.30 39.27
N SER A 19 -9.87 28.43 39.96
CA SER A 19 -9.46 27.04 40.26
C SER A 19 -10.31 25.94 39.57
N LYS A 20 -10.97 26.21 38.43
CA LYS A 20 -11.90 25.22 37.80
C LYS A 20 -11.75 24.89 36.31
N CYS A 21 -10.61 25.18 35.66
CA CYS A 21 -10.42 24.86 34.22
C CYS A 21 -9.27 23.87 33.90
N ALA A 22 -8.91 22.95 34.82
CA ALA A 22 -7.82 21.99 34.59
C ALA A 22 -8.27 20.55 34.23
N LYS A 23 -9.54 20.32 33.87
CA LYS A 23 -10.06 18.95 33.61
C LYS A 23 -10.22 18.58 32.13
N THR A 24 -10.05 19.50 31.19
CA THR A 24 -10.25 19.23 29.76
C THR A 24 -9.03 18.68 29.03
N ASP A 25 -7.82 18.89 29.56
CA ASP A 25 -6.60 18.50 28.86
C ASP A 25 -6.32 17.00 28.94
N SER A 26 -6.72 16.33 30.03
CA SER A 26 -6.49 14.88 30.20
C SER A 26 -7.26 14.02 29.19
N ALA A 27 -8.49 14.40 28.83
CA ALA A 27 -9.29 13.67 27.85
C ALA A 27 -8.75 13.85 26.42
N ALA A 28 -8.16 15.01 26.11
CA ALA A 28 -7.52 15.29 24.83
C ALA A 28 -6.19 14.54 24.66
N GLU A 29 -5.43 14.33 25.75
CA GLU A 29 -4.24 13.48 25.77
C GLU A 29 -4.59 11.99 25.65
N GLU A 30 -5.65 11.53 26.33
CA GLU A 30 -6.09 10.14 26.28
C GLU A 30 -6.67 9.75 24.91
N LEU A 31 -7.37 10.68 24.23
CA LEU A 31 -7.84 10.53 22.85
C LEU A 31 -6.72 10.62 21.80
N SER A 32 -5.51 11.05 22.18
CA SER A 32 -4.35 11.00 21.29
C SER A 32 -3.80 9.59 21.10
N LEU A 33 -4.17 8.65 21.98
CA LEU A 33 -3.65 7.28 22.01
C LEU A 33 -4.53 6.27 21.28
N ASN A 34 -5.81 6.56 21.06
CA ASN A 34 -6.71 5.68 20.32
C ASN A 34 -7.27 6.40 19.08
N PRO A 35 -6.70 6.17 17.89
CA PRO A 35 -7.14 6.83 16.68
C PRO A 35 -8.51 6.37 16.20
N TRP A 36 -9.09 5.31 16.78
CA TRP A 36 -10.38 4.75 16.39
C TRP A 36 -11.35 4.66 17.56
N PHE A 37 -12.62 5.02 17.33
CA PHE A 37 -13.68 4.95 18.34
C PHE A 37 -15.04 4.62 17.71
N PRO A 38 -16.00 4.05 18.47
CA PRO A 38 -17.34 3.80 17.96
C PRO A 38 -18.09 5.12 17.73
N CYS A 39 -18.83 5.20 16.62
CA CYS A 39 -19.76 6.29 16.35
C CYS A 39 -20.91 6.22 17.37
N PRO A 40 -21.28 7.31 18.05
CA PRO A 40 -22.40 7.29 18.98
C PRO A 40 -23.76 7.26 18.28
N GLY A 41 -23.81 7.58 16.98
CA GLY A 41 -25.05 7.64 16.20
C GLY A 41 -25.37 6.41 15.37
N CYS A 42 -24.43 5.46 15.21
CA CYS A 42 -24.63 4.29 14.34
C CYS A 42 -23.67 3.13 14.69
N ASP A 43 -23.77 2.03 13.95
CA ASP A 43 -22.96 0.81 14.12
C ASP A 43 -21.54 0.91 13.53
N ARG A 44 -21.03 2.11 13.32
CA ARG A 44 -19.76 2.35 12.63
C ARG A 44 -18.63 2.66 13.60
N THR A 45 -17.42 2.28 13.22
CA THR A 45 -16.17 2.70 13.84
C THR A 45 -15.53 3.81 12.99
N VAL A 46 -15.03 4.83 13.69
CA VAL A 46 -14.63 6.11 13.11
C VAL A 46 -13.22 6.47 13.54
N THR A 47 -12.51 7.27 12.74
CA THR A 47 -11.16 7.74 13.09
C THR A 47 -11.14 9.18 13.62
N SER A 48 -10.26 9.48 14.58
CA SER A 48 -10.04 10.81 15.16
C SER A 48 -9.14 11.72 14.31
N LEU A 49 -8.75 11.30 13.10
CA LEU A 49 -7.80 11.99 12.21
C LEU A 49 -8.23 13.38 11.66
N VAL A 50 -9.27 14.00 12.21
CA VAL A 50 -9.60 15.40 11.94
C VAL A 50 -9.56 16.19 13.23
N ARG A 51 -8.40 16.80 13.48
CA ARG A 51 -8.19 17.76 14.56
C ARG A 51 -8.51 19.17 14.09
N SER A 52 -9.39 19.84 14.84
CA SER A 52 -9.57 21.29 15.02
C SER A 52 -9.34 22.26 13.83
N GLY A 53 -10.38 23.00 13.45
CA GLY A 53 -10.25 24.26 12.68
C GLY A 53 -11.11 24.37 11.42
N HIS A 54 -12.42 24.58 11.57
CA HIS A 54 -13.34 25.13 10.56
C HIS A 54 -14.69 25.51 11.23
N PRO A 55 -15.58 26.34 10.63
CA PRO A 55 -16.13 27.58 11.21
C PRO A 55 -17.17 27.43 12.34
N HIS A 56 -17.37 26.22 12.89
CA HIS A 56 -18.25 25.96 14.04
C HIS A 56 -17.48 25.38 15.23
N PRO A 57 -16.56 26.15 15.85
CA PRO A 57 -15.68 25.67 16.92
C PRO A 57 -16.40 25.16 18.18
N GLY A 58 -17.71 25.44 18.36
CA GLY A 58 -18.49 25.00 19.51
C GLY A 58 -19.16 23.63 19.40
N LYS A 59 -19.06 22.93 18.26
CA LYS A 59 -19.73 21.62 18.04
C LYS A 59 -18.81 20.49 17.56
N HIS A 60 -17.59 20.80 17.13
CA HIS A 60 -16.69 19.82 16.52
C HIS A 60 -15.39 19.71 17.32
N HIS A 61 -15.43 18.87 18.36
CA HIS A 61 -14.23 18.40 19.06
C HIS A 61 -13.91 16.93 18.74
N TYR A 62 -14.78 16.22 18.01
CA TYR A 62 -14.72 14.76 17.93
C TYR A 62 -14.83 14.15 16.53
N TYR A 63 -15.42 14.83 15.52
CA TYR A 63 -15.72 14.18 14.23
C TYR A 63 -14.91 14.72 13.06
N SER A 64 -14.47 13.80 12.20
CA SER A 64 -14.09 14.13 10.83
C SER A 64 -15.32 14.56 10.03
N TYR A 65 -15.21 15.65 9.27
CA TYR A 65 -16.27 16.12 8.37
C TYR A 65 -16.52 15.14 7.20
N THR A 66 -15.71 14.09 6.99
CA THR A 66 -16.14 12.96 6.13
C THR A 66 -17.21 12.09 6.78
N HIS A 67 -17.35 12.16 8.09
CA HIS A 67 -17.62 10.96 8.88
C HIS A 67 -19.05 10.90 9.41
N CYS A 68 -19.62 12.05 9.78
CA CYS A 68 -20.97 12.15 10.28
C CYS A 68 -21.88 12.69 9.18
N CYS A 69 -22.90 11.94 8.78
CA CYS A 69 -24.08 12.61 8.25
C CYS A 69 -24.59 13.57 9.34
N LEU A 70 -25.15 14.71 8.96
CA LEU A 70 -25.69 15.70 9.90
C LEU A 70 -26.64 15.06 10.94
N THR A 71 -27.29 13.96 10.58
CA THR A 71 -28.12 13.09 11.44
C THR A 71 -27.33 12.54 12.63
N CYS A 72 -26.18 11.89 12.41
CA CYS A 72 -25.32 11.38 13.49
C CYS A 72 -24.77 12.50 14.37
N GLU A 73 -24.39 13.63 13.78
CA GLU A 73 -23.94 14.83 14.49
C GLU A 73 -25.03 15.46 15.37
N SER A 74 -26.29 15.37 14.93
CA SER A 74 -27.43 15.91 15.67
C SER A 74 -27.89 15.03 16.85
N GLY A 75 -27.35 13.81 16.98
CA GLY A 75 -27.81 12.83 17.97
C GLY A 75 -29.28 12.43 17.78
N SER A 76 -29.84 12.68 16.59
CA SER A 76 -31.20 12.25 16.29
C SER A 76 -31.21 10.74 16.26
N ALA A 77 -31.97 10.13 17.17
CA ALA A 77 -32.26 8.69 17.18
C ALA A 77 -33.13 8.25 15.99
N ASP A 78 -33.15 9.02 14.89
CA ASP A 78 -33.86 8.66 13.68
C ASP A 78 -33.11 7.46 13.06
N PRO A 79 -33.71 6.25 13.06
CA PRO A 79 -33.09 5.06 12.49
C PRO A 79 -32.88 5.19 10.98
N LYS A 80 -33.43 6.22 10.36
CA LYS A 80 -33.19 6.56 8.97
C LYS A 80 -32.00 7.51 8.89
N HIS A 81 -30.79 6.94 8.97
CA HIS A 81 -29.71 7.46 8.12
C HIS A 81 -30.29 7.65 6.72
N SER A 82 -29.86 8.67 5.97
CA SER A 82 -30.35 8.90 4.61
C SER A 82 -30.47 7.57 3.85
N GLU A 83 -31.51 7.40 3.03
CA GLU A 83 -31.64 6.20 2.16
C GLU A 83 -30.34 5.94 1.41
N ASP A 84 -29.60 7.01 1.14
CA ASP A 84 -28.19 6.98 0.85
C ASP A 84 -27.35 6.56 2.08
N GLN A 85 -27.19 5.24 2.26
CA GLN A 85 -26.35 4.61 3.31
C GLN A 85 -24.87 5.05 3.27
N TRP A 86 -24.49 5.88 2.30
CA TRP A 86 -23.16 6.42 2.08
C TRP A 86 -22.89 7.74 2.80
N ALA A 87 -23.90 8.35 3.43
CA ALA A 87 -23.72 9.60 4.16
C ALA A 87 -22.86 9.46 5.44
N CYS A 88 -22.62 8.23 5.92
CA CYS A 88 -21.69 7.97 7.02
C CYS A 88 -20.44 7.26 6.48
N ALA A 89 -19.31 7.97 6.42
CA ALA A 89 -18.03 7.40 5.99
C ALA A 89 -17.34 6.58 7.10
N GLY A 90 -18.11 5.90 7.94
CA GLY A 90 -17.59 5.01 8.97
C GLY A 90 -17.47 3.57 8.51
N VAL A 91 -16.54 2.86 9.11
CA VAL A 91 -16.31 1.43 8.86
C VAL A 91 -17.35 0.63 9.63
N PRO A 92 -18.01 -0.40 9.07
CA PRO A 92 -18.86 -1.29 9.85
C PRO A 92 -18.11 -1.89 11.05
N THR A 93 -18.64 -1.72 12.27
CA THR A 93 -18.00 -2.30 13.48
C THR A 93 -17.90 -3.82 13.37
N SER A 94 -18.83 -4.45 12.66
CA SER A 94 -18.81 -5.88 12.34
C SER A 94 -17.56 -6.32 11.57
N MET A 95 -16.88 -5.41 10.85
CA MET A 95 -15.67 -5.70 10.06
C MET A 95 -14.40 -5.16 10.68
N PHE A 96 -14.49 -4.15 11.55
CA PHE A 96 -13.33 -3.56 12.20
C PHE A 96 -12.71 -4.52 13.23
N ARG A 97 -11.40 -4.70 13.19
CA ARG A 97 -10.65 -5.58 14.09
C ARG A 97 -9.33 -4.94 14.52
N GLN A 98 -8.73 -5.51 15.55
CA GLN A 98 -7.48 -5.09 16.16
C GLN A 98 -6.56 -6.28 16.37
N ALA A 99 -5.27 -6.11 16.05
CA ALA A 99 -4.21 -7.08 16.30
C ALA A 99 -3.12 -6.46 17.18
N LYS A 100 -2.70 -7.18 18.22
CA LYS A 100 -1.56 -6.78 19.05
C LYS A 100 -0.29 -7.34 18.41
N LEU A 101 0.61 -6.44 17.98
CA LEU A 101 1.89 -6.82 17.37
C LEU A 101 2.98 -6.99 18.42
N SER A 102 3.95 -7.84 18.12
CA SER A 102 5.07 -8.14 19.00
C SER A 102 5.99 -6.92 19.11
N GLY A 103 6.22 -6.46 20.33
CA GLY A 103 7.08 -5.29 20.59
C GLY A 103 6.46 -3.92 20.25
N SER A 104 5.21 -3.88 19.75
CA SER A 104 4.48 -2.63 19.57
C SER A 104 3.61 -2.31 20.77
N ALA A 105 3.63 -1.06 21.24
CA ALA A 105 2.65 -0.54 22.20
C ALA A 105 1.30 -0.23 21.53
N ILE A 106 1.32 -0.01 20.21
CA ILE A 106 0.15 0.36 19.40
C ILE A 106 -0.39 -0.89 18.72
N GLN A 107 -1.71 -1.07 18.77
CA GLN A 107 -2.40 -2.14 18.05
C GLN A 107 -2.50 -1.79 16.57
N SER A 108 -2.36 -2.79 15.70
CA SER A 108 -2.69 -2.64 14.29
C SER A 108 -4.18 -2.77 14.10
N HIS A 109 -4.79 -1.83 13.40
CA HIS A 109 -6.19 -1.91 13.01
C HIS A 109 -6.31 -2.51 11.60
N TYR A 110 -7.40 -3.23 11.34
CA TYR A 110 -7.68 -3.81 10.03
C TYR A 110 -9.18 -4.04 9.80
N LEU A 111 -9.56 -4.19 8.53
CA LEU A 111 -10.85 -4.73 8.13
C LEU A 111 -10.73 -6.24 7.94
N LEU A 112 -11.74 -6.97 8.41
CA LEU A 112 -11.91 -8.40 8.15
C LEU A 112 -13.22 -8.63 7.42
N HIS A 113 -13.13 -9.14 6.20
CA HIS A 113 -14.23 -9.83 5.55
C HIS A 113 -14.22 -11.30 5.95
N ASP A 114 -15.34 -11.75 6.50
CA ASP A 114 -15.60 -13.13 6.86
C ASP A 114 -16.81 -13.59 6.04
N PRO A 115 -16.67 -14.56 5.11
CA PRO A 115 -17.76 -15.04 4.25
C PRO A 115 -18.85 -15.80 5.05
N GLY A 116 -18.63 -16.01 6.35
CA GLY A 116 -19.55 -16.68 7.25
C GLY A 116 -19.29 -18.19 7.35
N PRO A 117 -19.92 -18.87 8.32
CA PRO A 117 -19.73 -20.30 8.53
C PRO A 117 -20.38 -21.17 7.44
N GLU A 118 -21.47 -20.68 6.82
CA GLU A 118 -22.21 -21.41 5.80
C GLU A 118 -21.44 -21.51 4.48
N ALA A 119 -20.72 -20.45 4.11
CA ALA A 119 -19.97 -20.37 2.87
C ALA A 119 -18.87 -21.44 2.76
N ALA A 120 -18.28 -21.81 3.90
CA ALA A 120 -17.23 -22.80 3.97
C ALA A 120 -17.73 -24.24 3.78
N GLY A 121 -19.01 -24.55 4.05
CA GLY A 121 -19.49 -25.93 4.12
C GLY A 121 -18.67 -26.83 5.06
N GLY A 122 -17.98 -26.24 6.05
CA GLY A 122 -17.03 -26.92 6.93
C GLY A 122 -15.60 -27.09 6.39
N VAL A 123 -15.29 -26.63 5.19
CA VAL A 123 -13.95 -26.70 4.58
C VAL A 123 -13.17 -25.41 4.88
N PRO A 124 -11.90 -25.49 5.29
CA PRO A 124 -11.08 -24.30 5.47
C PRO A 124 -10.96 -23.48 4.18
N LEU A 125 -11.14 -22.16 4.29
CA LEU A 125 -11.16 -21.23 3.15
C LEU A 125 -9.80 -20.55 2.94
N PRO A 126 -9.46 -20.18 1.70
CA PRO A 126 -8.29 -19.36 1.42
C PRO A 126 -8.40 -17.98 2.07
N ALA A 127 -7.25 -17.34 2.31
CA ALA A 127 -7.18 -16.01 2.89
C ALA A 127 -6.32 -15.07 2.05
N VAL A 128 -6.75 -13.81 1.97
CA VAL A 128 -6.08 -12.76 1.21
C VAL A 128 -5.72 -11.58 2.11
N LEU A 129 -4.47 -11.16 2.05
CA LEU A 129 -4.02 -9.87 2.56
C LEU A 129 -4.18 -8.81 1.47
N PHE A 130 -5.09 -7.86 1.68
CA PHE A 130 -5.45 -6.81 0.73
C PHE A 130 -4.83 -5.47 1.13
N LEU A 131 -3.95 -4.92 0.27
CA LEU A 131 -3.17 -3.71 0.56
C LEU A 131 -3.55 -2.55 -0.35
N HIS A 132 -3.94 -1.44 0.28
CA HIS A 132 -4.46 -0.27 -0.43
C HIS A 132 -3.39 0.68 -0.97
N GLY A 133 -3.81 1.58 -1.87
CA GLY A 133 -2.97 2.62 -2.44
C GLY A 133 -2.73 3.81 -1.51
N ALA A 134 -1.86 4.74 -1.94
CA ALA A 134 -1.43 5.88 -1.14
C ALA A 134 -2.52 6.94 -0.87
N ASN A 135 -3.69 6.90 -1.52
CA ASN A 135 -4.73 7.88 -1.18
C ASN A 135 -5.52 7.49 0.07
N THR A 136 -5.56 6.18 0.38
CA THR A 136 -6.33 5.63 1.49
C THR A 136 -5.67 5.86 2.86
N TYR A 137 -4.35 6.14 2.94
CA TYR A 137 -3.72 6.45 4.23
C TYR A 137 -4.21 7.78 4.83
N LEU A 138 -4.67 8.71 3.99
CA LEU A 138 -5.20 10.01 4.41
C LEU A 138 -6.62 9.91 4.96
N TYR A 139 -7.36 8.93 4.45
CA TYR A 139 -8.76 8.70 4.75
C TYR A 139 -8.91 7.19 4.93
N PRO A 140 -8.51 6.63 6.09
CA PRO A 140 -8.51 5.18 6.27
C PRO A 140 -9.90 4.58 6.09
N GLU A 141 -10.96 5.36 6.32
CA GLU A 141 -12.32 4.96 5.98
C GLU A 141 -12.50 4.57 4.51
N THR A 142 -11.65 5.06 3.60
CA THR A 142 -11.76 4.71 2.18
C THR A 142 -11.33 3.31 1.84
N LEU A 143 -10.61 2.65 2.74
CA LEU A 143 -10.35 1.24 2.65
C LEU A 143 -11.64 0.42 2.63
N TRP A 144 -12.66 0.88 3.37
CA TRP A 144 -13.96 0.23 3.36
C TRP A 144 -14.66 0.37 2.00
N TRP A 145 -14.53 1.50 1.30
CA TRP A 145 -15.11 1.65 -0.05
C TRP A 145 -14.43 0.72 -1.05
N ASP A 146 -13.10 0.62 -1.00
CA ASP A 146 -12.33 -0.27 -1.87
C ASP A 146 -12.75 -1.73 -1.63
N LEU A 147 -12.82 -2.16 -0.37
CA LEU A 147 -13.20 -3.54 -0.01
C LEU A 147 -14.67 -3.82 -0.31
N ARG A 148 -15.59 -2.90 0.00
CA ARG A 148 -17.01 -3.05 -0.31
C ARG A 148 -17.24 -3.17 -1.81
N GLY A 149 -16.63 -2.29 -2.61
CA GLY A 149 -16.75 -2.32 -4.06
C GLY A 149 -16.31 -3.66 -4.64
N LEU A 150 -15.19 -4.20 -4.15
CA LEU A 150 -14.72 -5.54 -4.46
C LEU A 150 -15.77 -6.60 -4.10
N LEU A 151 -16.26 -6.60 -2.87
CA LEU A 151 -17.18 -7.62 -2.36
C LEU A 151 -18.56 -7.60 -3.03
N GLU A 152 -19.08 -6.42 -3.37
CA GLU A 152 -20.39 -6.28 -4.05
C GLU A 152 -20.36 -6.75 -5.50
N GLN A 153 -19.20 -6.64 -6.17
CA GLN A 153 -19.06 -6.93 -7.59
C GLN A 153 -18.35 -8.26 -7.86
N ASN A 154 -17.61 -8.81 -6.89
CA ASN A 154 -16.90 -10.07 -7.02
C ASN A 154 -17.44 -11.10 -6.04
N LYS A 155 -18.41 -11.89 -6.53
CA LYS A 155 -19.04 -12.96 -5.75
C LYS A 155 -18.03 -14.02 -5.29
N VAL A 156 -17.00 -14.31 -6.07
CA VAL A 156 -15.98 -15.30 -5.72
C VAL A 156 -15.16 -14.81 -4.51
N ALA A 157 -14.73 -13.55 -4.54
CA ALA A 157 -14.06 -12.91 -3.40
C ALA A 157 -14.98 -12.85 -2.16
N HIS A 158 -16.25 -12.51 -2.36
CA HIS A 158 -17.24 -12.41 -1.28
C HIS A 158 -17.55 -13.75 -0.61
N ASP A 159 -17.79 -14.79 -1.40
CA ASP A 159 -18.28 -16.06 -0.86
C ASP A 159 -17.14 -16.98 -0.42
N GLU A 160 -15.95 -16.86 -1.00
CA GLU A 160 -14.95 -17.94 -0.90
C GLU A 160 -13.62 -17.53 -0.27
N PHE A 161 -13.46 -16.30 0.20
CA PHE A 161 -12.22 -15.82 0.81
C PHE A 161 -12.42 -15.10 2.13
N PHE A 162 -11.52 -15.34 3.07
CA PHE A 162 -11.24 -14.35 4.11
C PHE A 162 -10.41 -13.21 3.51
N ILE A 163 -10.79 -11.96 3.75
CA ILE A 163 -10.00 -10.80 3.30
C ILE A 163 -9.61 -9.97 4.51
N VAL A 164 -8.30 -9.83 4.71
CA VAL A 164 -7.71 -9.00 5.77
C VAL A 164 -7.12 -7.76 5.10
N ALA A 165 -7.63 -6.58 5.44
CA ALA A 165 -7.17 -5.32 4.88
C ALA A 165 -6.67 -4.39 6.00
N PRO A 166 -5.36 -4.35 6.31
CA PRO A 166 -4.82 -3.49 7.34
C PRO A 166 -4.85 -2.01 6.93
N PHE A 167 -5.06 -1.12 7.91
CA PHE A 167 -5.02 0.31 7.67
C PHE A 167 -3.56 0.79 7.61
N GLY A 168 -3.09 1.17 6.42
CA GLY A 168 -1.78 1.81 6.21
C GLY A 168 -1.79 3.32 6.49
N ALA A 169 -2.52 3.77 7.50
CA ALA A 169 -2.69 5.18 7.85
C ALA A 169 -1.62 5.69 8.82
N ILE A 170 -1.43 7.02 8.87
CA ILE A 170 -0.48 7.64 9.81
C ILE A 170 -0.87 7.28 11.24
N GLY A 171 0.09 6.79 12.02
CA GLY A 171 -0.11 6.34 13.40
C GLY A 171 -0.39 4.84 13.53
N GLU A 172 -0.72 4.16 12.44
CA GLU A 172 -0.80 2.70 12.42
C GLU A 172 0.61 2.08 12.38
N PRO A 173 0.87 0.98 13.10
CA PRO A 173 2.19 0.37 13.14
C PRO A 173 2.62 -0.23 11.79
N VAL A 174 1.66 -0.49 10.90
CA VAL A 174 1.92 -1.01 9.54
C VAL A 174 2.31 0.08 8.55
N ALA A 175 2.23 1.37 8.91
CA ALA A 175 2.53 2.47 8.02
C ALA A 175 3.93 3.05 8.26
N ARG A 176 4.73 3.18 7.20
CA ARG A 176 6.01 3.89 7.25
C ARG A 176 5.84 5.32 6.75
N ALA A 177 5.77 6.25 7.70
CA ALA A 177 5.72 7.68 7.40
C ALA A 177 7.04 8.16 6.78
N SER A 178 6.92 8.98 5.75
CA SER A 178 7.98 9.74 5.11
C SER A 178 8.39 10.93 5.96
N THR A 179 9.58 11.47 5.67
CA THR A 179 9.96 12.80 6.14
C THR A 179 9.26 13.92 5.36
N TRP A 180 8.67 13.61 4.21
CA TRP A 180 7.93 14.59 3.40
C TRP A 180 6.47 14.67 3.83
N THR A 181 5.88 15.86 3.68
CA THR A 181 4.47 16.11 4.00
C THR A 181 3.67 16.37 2.73
N LYS A 182 2.36 16.16 2.82
CA LYS A 182 1.40 16.49 1.77
C LYS A 182 0.20 17.19 2.40
N ALA A 183 -0.30 18.22 1.72
CA ALA A 183 -1.55 18.84 2.11
C ALA A 183 -2.72 17.86 1.90
N ASN A 184 -3.49 17.59 2.96
CA ASN A 184 -4.77 16.89 2.83
C ASN A 184 -5.83 17.82 2.21
N ARG A 185 -7.07 17.35 2.01
CA ARG A 185 -8.14 18.17 1.41
C ARG A 185 -8.53 19.40 2.26
N PHE A 186 -8.18 19.40 3.54
CA PHE A 186 -8.38 20.51 4.46
C PHE A 186 -7.17 21.46 4.48
N LYS A 187 -6.21 21.27 3.57
CA LYS A 187 -4.98 22.06 3.47
C LYS A 187 -4.10 21.97 4.72
N LEU A 188 -4.23 20.91 5.50
CA LEU A 188 -3.32 20.60 6.59
C LEU A 188 -2.19 19.72 6.05
N ASP A 189 -0.95 20.11 6.36
CA ASP A 189 0.22 19.28 6.04
C ASP A 189 0.24 18.06 6.95
N VAL A 190 0.18 16.88 6.35
CA VAL A 190 0.29 15.60 7.07
C VAL A 190 1.47 14.81 6.52
N PRO A 191 2.15 14.01 7.36
CA PRO A 191 3.20 13.10 6.89
C PRO A 191 2.69 12.24 5.73
N TYR A 192 3.47 12.16 4.66
CA TYR A 192 3.17 11.23 3.57
C TYR A 192 3.49 9.80 4.06
N VAL A 193 2.65 8.80 3.77
CA VAL A 193 3.02 7.39 4.02
C VAL A 193 3.70 6.85 2.77
N ASP A 194 4.99 6.53 2.88
CA ASP A 194 5.81 6.07 1.75
C ASP A 194 5.54 4.61 1.39
N SER A 195 5.31 3.77 2.40
CA SER A 195 5.18 2.33 2.23
C SER A 195 4.53 1.67 3.45
N PHE A 196 4.17 0.40 3.30
CA PHE A 196 3.86 -0.45 4.43
C PHE A 196 5.14 -0.96 5.11
N ASP A 197 5.11 -1.07 6.43
CA ASP A 197 6.09 -1.85 7.17
C ASP A 197 5.83 -3.34 6.93
N VAL A 198 6.75 -3.99 6.21
CA VAL A 198 6.57 -5.38 5.73
C VAL A 198 6.37 -6.37 6.88
N ASP A 199 7.08 -6.19 7.99
CA ASP A 199 7.05 -7.12 9.12
C ASP A 199 5.81 -6.92 9.96
N ALA A 200 5.49 -5.67 10.30
CA ALA A 200 4.25 -5.36 11.02
C ALA A 200 3.03 -5.76 10.19
N THR A 201 3.07 -5.57 8.86
CA THR A 201 1.97 -5.95 7.95
C THR A 201 1.79 -7.46 7.90
N TRP A 202 2.88 -8.22 7.79
CA TRP A 202 2.84 -9.69 7.82
C TRP A 202 2.34 -10.20 9.17
N GLU A 203 2.85 -9.66 10.28
CA GLU A 203 2.38 -10.03 11.62
C GLU A 203 0.90 -9.70 11.80
N THR A 204 0.41 -8.54 11.36
CA THR A 204 -1.02 -8.21 11.41
C THR A 204 -1.86 -9.25 10.67
N PHE A 205 -1.41 -9.68 9.49
CA PHE A 205 -2.11 -10.72 8.73
C PHE A 205 -2.14 -12.03 9.50
N LEU A 206 -1.00 -12.51 9.99
CA LEU A 206 -0.90 -13.74 10.78
C LEU A 206 -1.78 -13.69 12.03
N ARG A 207 -1.78 -12.59 12.78
CA ARG A 207 -2.67 -12.42 13.95
C ARG A 207 -4.16 -12.46 13.58
N ALA A 208 -4.52 -11.94 12.41
CA ALA A 208 -5.88 -12.07 11.91
C ALA A 208 -6.24 -13.53 11.58
N LEU A 209 -5.30 -14.29 10.99
CA LEU A 209 -5.50 -15.72 10.71
C LEU A 209 -5.57 -16.56 11.99
N GLU A 210 -4.75 -16.24 13.00
CA GLU A 210 -4.79 -16.86 14.33
C GLU A 210 -6.20 -16.77 14.94
N ALA A 211 -6.81 -15.58 14.86
CA ALA A 211 -8.17 -15.34 15.36
C ALA A 211 -9.26 -16.10 14.59
N LEU A 212 -9.01 -16.45 13.33
CA LEU A 212 -9.90 -17.27 12.50
C LEU A 212 -9.72 -18.78 12.75
N GLY A 213 -8.56 -19.19 13.27
CA GLY A 213 -8.24 -20.56 13.65
C GLY A 213 -8.32 -21.54 12.48
N SER A 214 -8.86 -22.74 12.74
CA SER A 214 -8.95 -23.83 11.75
C SER A 214 -9.87 -23.56 10.56
N ARG A 215 -10.51 -22.38 10.49
CA ARG A 215 -11.34 -21.98 9.35
C ARG A 215 -10.51 -21.56 8.15
N VAL A 216 -9.23 -21.25 8.34
CA VAL A 216 -8.31 -20.81 7.28
C VAL A 216 -7.50 -21.98 6.74
N ASP A 217 -7.39 -22.06 5.42
CA ASP A 217 -6.43 -22.94 4.75
C ASP A 217 -5.08 -22.24 4.62
N LEU A 218 -4.14 -22.57 5.53
CA LEU A 218 -2.79 -22.00 5.54
C LEU A 218 -1.94 -22.35 4.31
N SER A 219 -2.39 -23.28 3.46
CA SER A 219 -1.75 -23.50 2.16
C SER A 219 -2.26 -22.58 1.07
N ARG A 220 -3.27 -21.76 1.32
CA ARG A 220 -3.86 -20.83 0.34
C ARG A 220 -3.88 -19.40 0.88
N LEU A 221 -2.69 -18.92 1.22
CA LEU A 221 -2.46 -17.53 1.65
C LEU A 221 -1.99 -16.69 0.47
N HIS A 222 -2.73 -15.63 0.18
CA HIS A 222 -2.45 -14.77 -0.96
C HIS A 222 -2.20 -13.35 -0.48
N VAL A 223 -1.37 -12.61 -1.21
CA VAL A 223 -1.17 -11.18 -1.01
C VAL A 223 -1.55 -10.44 -2.28
N MET A 224 -2.32 -9.37 -2.15
CA MET A 224 -2.71 -8.53 -3.27
C MET A 224 -2.79 -7.08 -2.84
N GLY A 225 -2.64 -6.18 -3.81
CA GLY A 225 -2.67 -4.77 -3.51
C GLY A 225 -2.32 -3.93 -4.70
N PHE A 226 -2.59 -2.63 -4.59
CA PHE A 226 -2.44 -1.70 -5.70
C PHE A 226 -1.64 -0.46 -5.33
N SER A 227 -0.92 0.11 -6.30
CA SER A 227 -0.10 1.32 -6.11
C SER A 227 0.89 1.14 -4.94
N MET A 228 0.81 1.93 -3.87
CA MET A 228 1.57 1.72 -2.63
C MET A 228 1.41 0.31 -2.05
N GLY A 229 0.19 -0.23 -2.03
CA GLY A 229 -0.09 -1.59 -1.61
C GLY A 229 0.48 -2.64 -2.56
N GLY A 230 0.53 -2.35 -3.86
CA GLY A 230 1.18 -3.24 -4.85
C GLY A 230 2.70 -3.30 -4.65
N GLN A 231 3.33 -2.20 -4.24
CA GLN A 231 4.75 -2.18 -3.85
C GLN A 231 4.97 -2.98 -2.56
N ALA A 232 4.02 -2.91 -1.62
CA ALA A 232 4.05 -3.71 -0.40
C ALA A 232 3.87 -5.21 -0.70
N VAL A 233 3.04 -5.58 -1.68
CA VAL A 233 2.93 -6.97 -2.18
C VAL A 233 4.27 -7.48 -2.67
N TRP A 234 4.99 -6.71 -3.48
CA TRP A 234 6.36 -7.08 -3.88
C TRP A 234 7.26 -7.26 -2.66
N SER A 235 7.22 -6.33 -1.71
CA SER A 235 8.07 -6.39 -0.52
C SER A 235 7.78 -7.62 0.35
N LEU A 236 6.50 -8.01 0.47
CA LEU A 236 6.07 -9.24 1.13
C LEU A 236 6.52 -10.47 0.35
N ALA A 237 6.35 -10.51 -0.97
CA ALA A 237 6.78 -11.63 -1.80
C ALA A 237 8.29 -11.89 -1.68
N LEU A 238 9.11 -10.84 -1.69
CA LEU A 238 10.57 -10.96 -1.57
C LEU A 238 11.04 -11.42 -0.18
N ARG A 239 10.17 -11.37 0.83
CA ARG A 239 10.51 -11.65 2.24
C ARG A 239 9.82 -12.89 2.80
N TYR A 240 8.59 -13.17 2.37
CA TYR A 240 7.74 -14.23 2.89
C TYR A 240 7.13 -15.07 1.76
N GLY A 241 7.68 -14.97 0.53
CA GLY A 241 7.14 -15.63 -0.66
C GLY A 241 7.04 -17.14 -0.55
N SER A 242 7.94 -17.79 0.20
CA SER A 242 7.90 -19.24 0.42
C SER A 242 6.72 -19.71 1.27
N GLN A 243 6.06 -18.79 1.99
CA GLN A 243 4.87 -19.04 2.82
C GLN A 243 3.56 -18.66 2.12
N LEU A 244 3.67 -18.11 0.90
CA LEU A 244 2.55 -17.60 0.13
C LEU A 244 2.19 -18.58 -0.99
N ALA A 245 0.89 -18.70 -1.24
CA ALA A 245 0.37 -19.40 -2.41
C ALA A 245 0.46 -18.54 -3.66
N SER A 246 0.31 -17.21 -3.57
CA SER A 246 0.54 -16.30 -4.71
C SER A 246 0.67 -14.84 -4.29
N ALA A 247 1.18 -14.00 -5.20
CA ALA A 247 1.24 -12.56 -5.08
C ALA A 247 0.66 -11.83 -6.30
N VAL A 248 -0.14 -10.80 -6.05
CA VAL A 248 -0.87 -10.04 -7.09
C VAL A 248 -0.62 -8.53 -6.93
N PRO A 249 0.56 -8.04 -7.35
CA PRO A 249 0.85 -6.62 -7.34
C PRO A 249 0.16 -5.91 -8.51
N MET A 250 -0.51 -4.80 -8.22
CA MET A 250 -1.18 -3.98 -9.25
C MET A 250 -0.66 -2.56 -9.28
N ALA A 251 -0.46 -2.01 -10.48
CA ALA A 251 0.06 -0.65 -10.70
C ALA A 251 1.27 -0.36 -9.81
N ALA A 252 2.21 -1.32 -9.73
CA ALA A 252 3.36 -1.26 -8.85
C ALA A 252 4.59 -1.92 -9.45
N CYS A 253 5.75 -1.29 -9.21
CA CYS A 253 7.04 -1.85 -9.54
C CYS A 253 7.61 -2.68 -8.37
N CYS A 254 8.41 -3.68 -8.71
CA CYS A 254 9.23 -4.41 -7.75
C CYS A 254 10.37 -3.52 -7.29
N LYS A 255 10.14 -2.73 -6.22
CA LYS A 255 11.19 -1.90 -5.63
C LYS A 255 12.03 -2.75 -4.71
N TRP A 256 13.15 -3.25 -5.23
CA TRP A 256 14.19 -3.89 -4.44
C TRP A 256 14.61 -3.01 -3.26
N PRO A 257 14.49 -3.47 -2.00
CA PRO A 257 14.91 -2.70 -0.85
C PRO A 257 16.44 -2.58 -0.81
N GLU A 258 16.99 -1.37 -0.67
CA GLU A 258 18.41 -1.10 -0.43
C GLU A 258 19.40 -2.04 -1.16
N ASP A 259 20.21 -2.78 -0.40
CA ASP A 259 21.20 -3.75 -0.88
C ASP A 259 20.59 -5.15 -1.09
N ALA A 260 19.38 -5.22 -1.63
CA ALA A 260 18.70 -6.49 -1.93
C ALA A 260 19.55 -7.40 -2.82
N TRP A 261 20.41 -6.83 -3.66
CA TRP A 261 21.38 -7.58 -4.45
C TRP A 261 22.35 -8.40 -3.60
N ALA A 262 22.78 -7.90 -2.43
CA ALA A 262 23.58 -8.69 -1.48
C ALA A 262 22.80 -9.84 -0.84
N SER A 263 21.46 -9.82 -0.91
CA SER A 263 20.56 -10.86 -0.41
C SER A 263 19.87 -11.64 -1.53
N GLN A 264 20.33 -11.54 -2.78
CA GLN A 264 19.63 -12.07 -3.95
C GLN A 264 19.32 -13.57 -3.84
N ASP A 265 20.24 -14.38 -3.31
CA ASP A 265 20.07 -15.84 -3.27
C ASP A 265 18.91 -16.21 -2.35
N ARG A 266 18.83 -15.54 -1.20
CA ARG A 266 17.73 -15.69 -0.25
C ARG A 266 16.41 -15.17 -0.81
N ILE A 267 16.43 -14.01 -1.47
CA ILE A 267 15.21 -13.49 -2.09
C ILE A 267 14.71 -14.45 -3.16
N ILE A 268 15.61 -15.02 -3.96
CA ILE A 268 15.24 -16.05 -4.92
C ILE A 268 14.66 -17.27 -4.24
N GLU A 269 15.14 -17.72 -3.09
CA GLU A 269 14.48 -18.80 -2.35
C GLU A 269 13.02 -18.49 -2.02
N GLU A 270 12.72 -17.25 -1.61
CA GLU A 270 11.34 -16.81 -1.33
C GLU A 270 10.45 -16.78 -2.58
N VAL A 271 10.95 -16.27 -3.70
CA VAL A 271 10.11 -16.05 -4.90
C VAL A 271 10.30 -17.09 -6.00
N ARG A 272 11.15 -18.12 -5.84
CA ARG A 272 11.46 -19.09 -6.91
C ARG A 272 10.22 -19.83 -7.39
N ARG A 273 9.32 -20.18 -6.47
CA ARG A 273 8.10 -20.95 -6.78
C ARG A 273 6.82 -20.15 -6.65
N LEU A 274 6.89 -18.93 -6.13
CA LEU A 274 5.72 -18.11 -5.89
C LEU A 274 5.05 -17.69 -7.21
N PRO A 275 3.78 -18.06 -7.46
CA PRO A 275 3.00 -17.50 -8.55
C PRO A 275 2.83 -15.99 -8.39
N VAL A 276 3.21 -15.25 -9.43
CA VAL A 276 3.10 -13.78 -9.48
C VAL A 276 2.34 -13.38 -10.73
N TRP A 277 1.19 -12.73 -10.52
CA TRP A 277 0.38 -12.16 -11.61
C TRP A 277 0.22 -10.66 -11.38
N SER A 278 0.98 -9.88 -12.15
CA SER A 278 0.96 -8.42 -12.04
C SER A 278 0.02 -7.81 -13.04
N TYR A 279 -0.64 -6.72 -12.66
CA TYR A 279 -1.53 -5.97 -13.53
C TYR A 279 -1.16 -4.49 -13.52
N CYS A 280 -0.97 -3.87 -14.68
CA CYS A 280 -0.68 -2.44 -14.79
C CYS A 280 -1.51 -1.84 -15.94
N GLY A 281 -1.86 -0.56 -15.86
CA GLY A 281 -2.34 0.10 -17.07
C GLY A 281 -1.17 0.35 -18.00
N GLU A 282 -1.35 0.12 -19.30
CA GLU A 282 -0.24 0.20 -20.26
C GLU A 282 0.45 1.57 -20.24
N GLN A 283 -0.33 2.64 -20.08
CA GLN A 283 0.19 4.01 -20.05
C GLN A 283 0.81 4.39 -18.71
N ASP A 284 0.67 3.57 -17.66
CA ASP A 284 1.31 3.78 -16.37
C ASP A 284 2.75 3.25 -16.37
N THR A 285 3.56 3.86 -17.24
CA THR A 285 4.94 3.43 -17.52
C THR A 285 5.89 3.47 -16.32
N ARG A 286 5.50 4.14 -15.21
CA ARG A 286 6.32 4.22 -14.00
C ARG A 286 6.18 3.00 -13.10
N THR A 287 5.14 2.19 -13.31
CA THR A 287 4.80 1.07 -12.43
C THR A 287 5.06 -0.27 -13.07
N VAL A 288 5.55 -0.32 -14.32
CA VAL A 288 5.87 -1.56 -15.01
C VAL A 288 7.32 -2.00 -14.77
N SER A 289 7.49 -3.22 -14.24
CA SER A 289 8.77 -3.79 -13.80
C SER A 289 9.35 -4.83 -14.77
N TRP A 290 9.44 -4.50 -16.07
CA TRP A 290 9.91 -5.43 -17.13
C TRP A 290 11.19 -6.19 -16.79
N ARG A 291 12.18 -5.47 -16.27
CA ARG A 291 13.50 -6.02 -15.94
C ARG A 291 13.42 -7.04 -14.82
N ASP A 292 12.53 -6.80 -13.85
CA ASP A 292 12.37 -7.68 -12.70
C ASP A 292 11.69 -8.99 -13.13
N PHE A 293 10.70 -8.94 -14.02
CA PHE A 293 10.10 -10.15 -14.60
C PHE A 293 11.09 -10.97 -15.42
N GLY A 294 11.88 -10.34 -16.29
CA GLY A 294 12.91 -11.03 -17.05
C GLY A 294 13.98 -11.66 -16.17
N TRP A 295 14.38 -10.96 -15.09
CA TRP A 295 15.31 -11.50 -14.09
C TRP A 295 14.71 -12.65 -13.28
N LEU A 296 13.46 -12.53 -12.82
CA LEU A 296 12.77 -13.62 -12.12
C LEU A 296 12.65 -14.86 -13.01
N ALA A 297 12.31 -14.67 -14.28
CA ALA A 297 12.24 -15.75 -15.26
C ALA A 297 13.58 -16.47 -15.40
N ASP A 298 14.68 -15.74 -15.60
CA ASP A 298 16.04 -16.31 -15.66
C ASP A 298 16.36 -17.15 -14.42
N ARG A 299 16.08 -16.60 -13.23
CA ARG A 299 16.36 -17.25 -11.94
C ARG A 299 15.46 -18.47 -11.66
N ARG A 300 14.33 -18.57 -12.34
CA ARG A 300 13.43 -19.75 -12.34
C ARG A 300 13.75 -20.75 -13.44
N GLY A 301 14.76 -20.49 -14.28
CA GLY A 301 15.09 -21.33 -15.43
C GLY A 301 14.06 -21.24 -16.56
N LEU A 302 13.29 -20.15 -16.62
CA LEU A 302 12.33 -19.82 -17.66
C LEU A 302 12.99 -18.99 -18.77
N GLN A 303 12.32 -18.86 -19.92
CA GLN A 303 12.81 -17.97 -20.97
C GLN A 303 12.72 -16.52 -20.50
N THR A 304 13.77 -15.71 -20.67
CA THR A 304 13.78 -14.30 -20.23
C THR A 304 12.86 -13.38 -21.03
N LYS A 305 12.55 -13.77 -22.27
CA LYS A 305 11.59 -13.09 -23.14
C LYS A 305 10.20 -13.70 -22.94
N SER A 306 9.22 -12.87 -22.59
CA SER A 306 7.82 -13.29 -22.50
C SER A 306 7.26 -13.68 -23.87
N SER A 307 6.35 -14.65 -23.90
CA SER A 307 5.34 -14.71 -24.97
C SER A 307 4.31 -13.61 -24.74
N GLU A 308 3.83 -13.00 -25.82
CA GLU A 308 2.80 -11.95 -25.77
C GLU A 308 1.50 -12.49 -26.35
N SER A 309 0.38 -12.23 -25.69
CA SER A 309 -0.95 -12.45 -26.22
C SER A 309 -1.86 -11.25 -25.97
N LEU A 310 -2.82 -11.03 -26.88
CA LEU A 310 -3.81 -9.97 -26.77
C LEU A 310 -5.18 -10.59 -26.52
N THR A 311 -5.85 -10.14 -25.46
CA THR A 311 -7.24 -10.49 -25.17
C THR A 311 -8.08 -9.23 -25.22
N SER A 312 -9.05 -9.19 -26.14
CA SER A 312 -9.99 -8.07 -26.25
C SER A 312 -11.27 -8.36 -25.48
N HIS A 313 -11.68 -7.42 -24.63
CA HIS A 313 -12.92 -7.48 -23.85
C HIS A 313 -13.87 -6.42 -24.38
N THR A 314 -14.48 -6.69 -25.53
CA THR A 314 -15.31 -5.73 -26.28
C THR A 314 -16.47 -5.17 -25.46
N GLU A 315 -17.04 -5.97 -24.56
CA GLU A 315 -18.15 -5.59 -23.66
C GLU A 315 -17.73 -4.52 -22.65
N LEU A 316 -16.47 -4.52 -22.24
CA LEU A 316 -15.89 -3.56 -21.30
C LEU A 316 -15.17 -2.41 -22.01
N GLY A 317 -14.97 -2.51 -23.33
CA GLY A 317 -14.18 -1.55 -24.11
C GLY A 317 -12.71 -1.50 -23.70
N ILE A 318 -12.15 -2.63 -23.23
CA ILE A 318 -10.76 -2.74 -22.81
C ILE A 318 -10.04 -3.85 -23.58
N ASP A 319 -8.72 -3.74 -23.65
CA ASP A 319 -7.83 -4.79 -24.12
C ASP A 319 -6.81 -5.14 -23.02
N SER A 320 -6.43 -6.41 -22.95
CA SER A 320 -5.41 -6.93 -22.05
C SER A 320 -4.27 -7.52 -22.88
N VAL A 321 -3.07 -6.92 -22.79
CA VAL A 321 -1.84 -7.50 -23.35
C VAL A 321 -1.15 -8.30 -22.26
N ILE A 322 -1.05 -9.61 -22.45
CA ILE A 322 -0.50 -10.53 -21.46
C ILE A 322 0.91 -10.91 -21.89
N HIS A 323 1.88 -10.58 -21.03
CA HIS A 323 3.26 -11.03 -21.11
C HIS A 323 3.43 -12.20 -20.16
N ASP A 324 3.67 -13.38 -20.74
CA ASP A 324 3.72 -14.66 -20.04
C ASP A 324 5.14 -15.24 -20.11
N TRP A 325 5.73 -15.56 -18.96
CA TRP A 325 7.00 -16.26 -18.81
C TRP A 325 6.83 -17.73 -18.37
N GLY A 326 5.60 -18.13 -18.03
CA GLY A 326 5.19 -19.43 -17.52
C GLY A 326 3.89 -19.32 -16.71
N PRO A 327 3.27 -20.45 -16.32
CA PRO A 327 1.97 -20.48 -15.64
C PRO A 327 1.90 -19.61 -14.36
N ASP A 328 3.05 -19.43 -13.71
CA ASP A 328 3.20 -18.78 -12.41
C ASP A 328 3.92 -17.44 -12.48
N LEU A 329 4.10 -16.87 -13.68
CA LEU A 329 4.77 -15.56 -13.84
C LEU A 329 4.22 -14.80 -15.06
N SER A 330 3.34 -13.83 -14.79
CA SER A 330 2.76 -13.00 -15.85
C SER A 330 2.63 -11.52 -15.48
N LEU A 331 2.68 -10.66 -16.50
CA LEU A 331 2.35 -9.25 -16.45
C LEU A 331 1.23 -8.96 -17.45
N THR A 332 0.11 -8.42 -16.98
CA THR A 332 -1.01 -7.99 -17.83
C THR A 332 -1.04 -6.47 -17.90
N LEU A 333 -0.94 -5.93 -19.12
CA LEU A 333 -1.11 -4.51 -19.42
C LEU A 333 -2.55 -4.25 -19.87
N VAL A 334 -3.28 -3.45 -19.12
CA VAL A 334 -4.69 -3.12 -19.39
C VAL A 334 -4.76 -1.80 -20.15
N ARG A 335 -5.52 -1.78 -21.25
CA ARG A 335 -5.80 -0.63 -22.12
C ARG A 335 -7.27 -0.23 -22.04
N GLY A 336 -7.60 1.01 -22.42
CA GLY A 336 -8.99 1.46 -22.53
C GLY A 336 -9.66 1.84 -21.21
N THR A 337 -8.94 1.79 -20.08
CA THR A 337 -9.46 2.26 -18.79
C THR A 337 -9.46 3.79 -18.70
N ARG A 338 -10.36 4.36 -17.89
CA ARG A 338 -10.41 5.82 -17.64
C ARG A 338 -9.15 6.36 -16.97
N SER A 339 -8.53 5.53 -16.14
CA SER A 339 -7.27 5.81 -15.45
C SER A 339 -6.31 4.68 -15.73
N CYS A 340 -5.12 5.00 -16.24
CA CYS A 340 -4.06 4.02 -16.44
C CYS A 340 -3.43 3.55 -15.12
N HIS A 341 -3.57 4.34 -14.04
CA HIS A 341 -3.07 3.95 -12.73
C HIS A 341 -4.09 3.10 -11.97
N CYS A 342 -5.37 3.49 -11.99
CA CYS A 342 -6.44 2.86 -11.22
C CYS A 342 -7.07 1.66 -11.94
N ILE A 343 -6.25 0.70 -12.38
CA ILE A 343 -6.73 -0.48 -13.12
C ILE A 343 -7.38 -1.55 -12.23
N TRP A 344 -7.18 -1.47 -10.92
CA TRP A 344 -7.59 -2.51 -9.98
C TRP A 344 -9.10 -2.67 -9.91
N ASP A 345 -9.88 -1.59 -10.04
CA ASP A 345 -11.35 -1.67 -10.11
C ASP A 345 -11.78 -2.55 -11.29
N MET A 346 -11.09 -2.40 -12.43
CA MET A 346 -11.36 -3.21 -13.61
C MET A 346 -11.03 -4.68 -13.35
N VAL A 347 -9.87 -4.97 -12.75
CA VAL A 347 -9.47 -6.36 -12.50
C VAL A 347 -10.33 -7.03 -11.42
N PHE A 348 -10.63 -6.33 -10.32
CA PHE A 348 -11.38 -6.84 -9.18
C PHE A 348 -12.86 -7.07 -9.50
N HIS A 349 -13.50 -6.16 -10.22
CA HIS A 349 -14.95 -6.22 -10.43
C HIS A 349 -15.36 -7.10 -11.62
N ASN A 350 -14.40 -7.63 -12.37
CA ASN A 350 -14.65 -8.34 -13.63
C ASN A 350 -14.08 -9.75 -13.60
N GLU A 351 -14.50 -10.54 -12.62
CA GLU A 351 -14.03 -11.90 -12.37
C GLU A 351 -14.27 -12.85 -13.55
N GLU A 352 -15.31 -12.63 -14.36
CA GLU A 352 -15.55 -13.39 -15.59
C GLU A 352 -14.42 -13.24 -16.61
N PHE A 353 -13.81 -12.06 -16.68
CA PHE A 353 -12.80 -11.74 -17.68
C PHE A 353 -11.38 -11.98 -17.18
N PHE A 354 -11.09 -11.62 -15.94
CA PHE A 354 -9.74 -11.77 -15.37
C PHE A 354 -9.54 -13.09 -14.63
N GLY A 355 -10.62 -13.70 -14.13
CA GLY A 355 -10.56 -14.95 -13.37
C GLY A 355 -9.61 -14.91 -12.19
N LEU A 356 -9.40 -13.72 -11.59
CA LEU A 356 -8.35 -13.52 -10.60
C LEU A 356 -8.60 -14.38 -9.36
N PHE A 357 -9.78 -14.25 -8.75
CA PHE A 357 -10.08 -14.98 -7.53
C PHE A 357 -10.27 -16.48 -7.78
N ARG A 358 -10.83 -16.88 -8.93
CA ARG A 358 -10.84 -18.29 -9.34
C ARG A 358 -9.43 -18.87 -9.47
N ARG A 359 -8.49 -18.09 -9.99
CA ARG A 359 -7.08 -18.51 -10.06
C ARG A 359 -6.48 -18.64 -8.66
N LEU A 360 -6.73 -17.67 -7.78
CA LEU A 360 -6.26 -17.72 -6.38
C LEU A 360 -6.76 -18.99 -5.67
N GLN A 361 -8.03 -19.36 -5.85
CA GLN A 361 -8.61 -20.55 -5.20
C GLN A 361 -7.89 -21.87 -5.52
N MET A 362 -7.38 -21.98 -6.74
CA MET A 362 -6.76 -23.21 -7.26
C MET A 362 -5.31 -23.39 -6.81
N VAL A 363 -4.66 -22.30 -6.41
CA VAL A 363 -3.22 -22.33 -6.11
C VAL A 363 -2.96 -22.57 -4.64
N ARG A 364 -2.03 -23.48 -4.36
CA ARG A 364 -1.54 -23.81 -3.03
C ARG A 364 -0.05 -23.54 -2.93
N CYS A 365 0.40 -23.13 -1.75
CA CYS A 365 1.79 -23.08 -1.38
C CYS A 365 2.35 -24.51 -1.27
N ASP A 366 3.48 -24.79 -1.90
CA ASP A 366 4.18 -26.08 -1.82
C ASP A 366 4.68 -26.40 -0.40
N THR A 367 5.00 -25.35 0.35
CA THR A 367 5.58 -25.40 1.70
C THR A 367 4.73 -24.55 2.65
N PRO A 368 3.48 -24.94 2.89
CA PRO A 368 2.58 -24.15 3.71
C PRO A 368 3.11 -24.10 5.15
N MET A 369 2.75 -23.02 5.86
CA MET A 369 2.98 -22.97 7.30
C MET A 369 2.19 -24.08 8.00
N GLU A 370 2.81 -24.74 8.97
CA GLU A 370 2.12 -25.73 9.82
C GLU A 370 1.24 -25.03 10.87
N SER A 371 1.71 -23.89 11.37
CA SER A 371 1.01 -23.03 12.33
C SER A 371 1.25 -21.55 12.06
N VAL A 372 0.42 -20.69 12.64
CA VAL A 372 0.60 -19.23 12.53
C VAL A 372 1.87 -18.79 13.26
N GLU A 373 2.21 -19.47 14.36
CA GLU A 373 3.39 -19.22 15.19
C GLU A 373 4.69 -19.38 14.40
N ASP A 374 4.73 -20.33 13.45
CA ASP A 374 5.89 -20.52 12.58
C ASP A 374 6.14 -19.28 11.69
N GLY A 375 5.06 -18.67 11.20
CA GLY A 375 5.12 -17.47 10.37
C GLY A 375 5.53 -16.20 11.12
N LEU A 376 5.35 -16.18 12.45
CA LEU A 376 5.75 -15.06 13.31
C LEU A 376 7.25 -15.02 13.58
N THR A 377 8.00 -16.04 13.17
CA THR A 377 9.46 -16.02 13.28
C THR A 377 10.01 -14.83 12.46
N PRO A 378 10.66 -13.85 13.11
CA PRO A 378 11.11 -12.67 12.40
C PRO A 378 12.04 -13.09 11.28
N PHE A 379 11.79 -12.61 10.06
CA PHE A 379 12.70 -12.83 8.96
C PHE A 379 14.09 -12.35 9.39
N PRO A 380 15.10 -13.25 9.49
CA PRO A 380 16.36 -12.90 10.13
C PRO A 380 16.90 -11.62 9.54
N ALA A 381 17.14 -10.63 10.40
CA ALA A 381 17.68 -9.35 9.99
C ALA A 381 18.87 -9.64 9.07
N SER A 382 18.88 -9.01 7.90
CA SER A 382 20.01 -9.09 6.98
C SER A 382 21.29 -8.80 7.78
N CYS A 383 22.41 -9.36 7.35
CA CYS A 383 23.69 -9.30 8.06
C CYS A 383 24.27 -7.87 8.17
N GLU A 384 23.54 -6.88 8.71
CA GLU A 384 24.01 -5.53 9.01
C GLU A 384 25.26 -5.56 9.90
N GLY A 385 25.42 -6.61 10.72
CA GLY A 385 26.64 -6.88 11.48
C GLY A 385 27.90 -7.14 10.63
N ARG A 386 27.76 -7.61 9.38
CA ARG A 386 28.90 -7.87 8.48
C ARG A 386 29.39 -6.62 7.76
N GLN A 387 28.49 -5.69 7.40
CA GLN A 387 28.89 -4.42 6.78
C GLN A 387 29.68 -3.51 7.73
N LYS A 388 29.34 -3.47 9.03
CA LYS A 388 30.15 -2.74 10.04
C LYS A 388 31.58 -3.31 10.16
N ARG A 389 31.75 -4.64 10.08
CA ARG A 389 33.07 -5.29 10.08
C ARG A 389 33.86 -5.06 8.79
N GLN A 390 33.19 -4.94 7.65
CA GLN A 390 33.86 -4.71 6.37
C GLN A 390 34.34 -3.25 6.25
N LYS A 391 33.54 -2.25 6.68
CA LYS A 391 33.99 -0.85 6.79
C LYS A 391 35.17 -0.67 7.77
N GLN A 392 35.23 -1.44 8.86
CA GLN A 392 36.40 -1.44 9.76
C GLN A 392 37.67 -2.03 9.12
N LYS A 393 37.56 -2.97 8.17
CA LYS A 393 38.73 -3.52 7.46
C LYS A 393 39.30 -2.57 6.39
N TRP A 394 38.47 -1.74 5.76
CA TRP A 394 38.93 -0.77 4.75
C TRP A 394 39.58 0.48 5.36
N ALA A 395 39.26 0.85 6.60
CA ALA A 395 39.94 1.94 7.31
C ALA A 395 41.41 1.62 7.69
N GLY A 396 41.85 0.36 7.58
CA GLY A 396 43.21 -0.08 7.89
C GLY A 396 44.16 -0.20 6.69
N ALA A 397 43.71 0.10 5.47
CA ALA A 397 44.50 -0.10 4.26
C ALA A 397 44.43 1.12 3.31
N LEU A 398 44.86 2.28 3.81
CA LEU A 398 45.17 3.44 2.97
C LEU A 398 46.69 3.69 3.03
N VAL A 399 47.45 2.91 2.27
CA VAL A 399 48.86 3.21 1.96
C VAL A 399 48.88 4.12 0.74
N LEU A 400 49.36 5.34 0.95
CA LEU A 400 49.59 6.37 -0.06
C LEU A 400 50.54 5.87 -1.16
N VAL A 401 50.08 5.91 -2.41
CA VAL A 401 50.97 6.01 -3.58
C VAL A 401 50.47 7.18 -4.44
N PHE A 402 51.17 8.31 -4.34
CA PHE A 402 51.01 9.44 -5.24
C PHE A 402 51.75 9.17 -6.56
N GLY A 403 51.05 9.30 -7.68
CA GLY A 403 51.64 9.30 -9.02
C GLY A 403 50.84 10.23 -9.93
N TRP A 404 51.34 11.44 -10.13
CA TRP A 404 50.77 12.45 -11.04
C TRP A 404 51.04 12.09 -12.49
N SER A 405 50.04 12.21 -13.36
CA SER A 405 50.22 12.43 -14.80
C SER A 405 49.04 13.20 -15.37
N LYS A 406 49.37 14.32 -16.02
CA LYS A 406 48.46 15.29 -16.65
C LYS A 406 47.73 14.66 -17.84
N LEU A 407 46.40 14.80 -17.91
CA LEU A 407 45.66 14.66 -19.15
C LEU A 407 45.33 16.04 -19.73
N HIS A 408 45.68 16.24 -21.00
CA HIS A 408 45.28 17.38 -21.81
C HIS A 408 43.81 17.22 -22.23
N VAL A 409 42.99 18.25 -22.00
CA VAL A 409 41.61 18.34 -22.52
C VAL A 409 41.65 19.23 -23.77
N LEU A 410 41.33 18.64 -24.92
CA LEU A 410 41.06 19.34 -26.17
C LEU A 410 39.58 19.76 -26.18
N HIS A 411 39.32 21.07 -26.23
CA HIS A 411 37.98 21.61 -26.45
C HIS A 411 37.71 21.74 -27.95
N VAL A 412 36.68 21.03 -28.44
CA VAL A 412 36.05 21.30 -29.73
C VAL A 412 34.64 21.86 -29.44
N PRO A 413 34.26 23.04 -29.98
CA PRO A 413 32.95 23.62 -29.69
C PRO A 413 31.85 22.91 -30.49
N CYS A 414 30.81 22.46 -29.79
CA CYS A 414 29.56 22.02 -30.40
C CYS A 414 28.65 23.24 -30.60
N LEU A 415 28.53 23.70 -31.84
CA LEU A 415 27.49 24.63 -32.27
C LEU A 415 26.19 23.82 -32.34
N LEU A 416 25.19 24.16 -31.51
CA LEU A 416 23.81 23.62 -31.43
C LEU A 416 23.47 22.75 -30.20
N CYS A 417 23.73 23.20 -28.97
CA CYS A 417 22.73 23.19 -27.87
C CYS A 417 23.31 23.80 -26.59
N GLY A 418 22.69 24.87 -26.09
CA GLY A 418 23.21 25.66 -24.97
C GLY A 418 22.87 25.15 -23.58
N LYS A 419 23.01 23.85 -23.25
CA LYS A 419 22.97 23.34 -21.86
C LYS A 419 23.80 22.05 -21.67
N CYS A 420 24.71 22.08 -20.69
CA CYS A 420 25.57 20.97 -20.29
C CYS A 420 24.85 19.99 -19.33
N CYS A 421 24.79 18.72 -19.69
CA CYS A 421 24.60 17.60 -18.75
C CYS A 421 25.62 16.51 -19.11
N ALA A 422 26.43 16.10 -18.14
CA ALA A 422 27.42 15.04 -18.28
C ALA A 422 26.78 13.69 -17.93
N LEU A 423 26.90 12.71 -18.82
CA LEU A 423 26.66 11.29 -18.54
C LEU A 423 27.82 10.48 -19.14
N PRO A 424 28.33 9.43 -18.47
CA PRO A 424 29.39 8.59 -19.00
C PRO A 424 28.82 7.59 -20.02
N LEU A 425 29.40 7.61 -21.22
CA LEU A 425 29.15 6.66 -22.31
C LEU A 425 29.96 5.38 -22.08
N ASN A 426 29.29 4.24 -22.08
CA ASN A 426 29.85 2.96 -22.51
C ASN A 426 28.69 2.08 -23.00
N VAL A 427 28.39 2.15 -24.29
CA VAL A 427 27.65 1.11 -25.03
C VAL A 427 28.24 1.07 -26.45
N GLU A 428 28.95 0.00 -26.76
CA GLU A 428 29.27 -0.37 -28.14
C GLU A 428 27.98 -0.82 -28.84
N CYS A 429 27.61 -0.11 -29.91
CA CYS A 429 26.47 -0.46 -30.74
C CYS A 429 26.99 -1.24 -31.96
N ALA A 430 26.71 -2.53 -32.01
CA ALA A 430 26.92 -3.35 -33.20
C ALA A 430 25.91 -2.94 -34.28
N GLN A 431 26.43 -2.54 -35.44
CA GLN A 431 25.66 -2.25 -36.64
C GLN A 431 25.22 -3.57 -37.29
N GLN A 432 23.91 -3.73 -37.53
CA GLN A 432 23.40 -4.66 -38.54
C GLN A 432 22.79 -3.82 -39.67
N THR A 433 23.45 -3.88 -40.80
CA THR A 433 23.00 -3.39 -42.10
C THR A 433 21.94 -4.35 -42.65
N ASP A 434 20.79 -3.83 -43.07
CA ASP A 434 19.91 -4.54 -43.99
C ASP A 434 19.56 -3.62 -45.16
N GLN A 435 19.93 -4.07 -46.36
CA GLN A 435 19.68 -3.44 -47.65
C GLN A 435 18.78 -4.36 -48.46
N SER A 436 17.58 -3.89 -48.81
CA SER A 436 16.94 -3.98 -50.14
C SER A 436 15.46 -3.58 -49.98
N SER A 437 14.98 -2.42 -50.45
CA SER A 437 14.47 -2.17 -51.82
C SER A 437 13.70 -3.36 -52.39
N SER A 438 12.51 -3.28 -52.96
CA SER A 438 11.59 -2.21 -53.35
C SER A 438 10.45 -2.97 -54.06
N GLU A 439 9.19 -2.54 -53.95
CA GLU A 439 8.34 -2.21 -55.09
C GLU A 439 6.87 -2.05 -54.69
N SER A 440 6.33 -0.94 -55.18
CA SER A 440 4.96 -0.50 -55.25
C SER A 440 4.01 -1.46 -56.00
N ARG A 441 2.73 -1.47 -55.61
CA ARG A 441 1.59 -1.31 -56.53
C ARG A 441 0.29 -1.00 -55.77
N LEU A 442 -0.22 0.20 -56.01
CA LEU A 442 -1.64 0.58 -55.91
C LEU A 442 -2.46 -0.29 -56.86
N TRP A 443 -3.68 -0.68 -56.46
CA TRP A 443 -4.91 -0.52 -57.25
C TRP A 443 -6.13 -0.38 -56.31
N THR A 444 -6.98 0.57 -56.69
CA THR A 444 -8.36 0.90 -56.26
C THR A 444 -9.30 -0.32 -56.27
N THR A 445 -10.39 -0.40 -55.50
CA THR A 445 -11.52 0.55 -55.33
C THR A 445 -12.11 0.50 -53.93
#